data_AF-A0A839TMM0-F1
#
_entry.id   AF-A0A839TMM0-F1
#
_cell.length_a   1.000
_cell.length_b   1.000
_cell.length_c   1.000
_cell.angle_alpha   90.00
_cell.angle_beta   90.00
_cell.angle_gamma   90.00
#
_symmetry.space_group_name_H-M   'P 1'
#
loop_
_entity.id
_entity.type
_entity.pdbx_description
1 polymer ?
#
loop_
_entity_poly.entity_id
_entity_poly.type
_entity_poly.pdbx_seq_one_letter_code
_entity_poly.pdbx_strand_id
1 'polypeptide(L)'
;MQLEKEGLLHRMDDVQKYIPWLEFIYHGEPQKITINQLLHHTSGIASNTITRIPESKADNALELTVKTLQGQALDRKPGSSFEYATINY
;
A
#
# COMPACT_ATOMS: atom_id res chain seq x y z
N MET A 1 -3.95 -15.58 1.53
CA MET A 1 -4.34 -16.55 0.47
C MET A 1 -5.72 -17.16 0.68
N GLN A 2 -6.20 -17.30 1.92
CA GLN A 2 -7.50 -17.92 2.21
C GLN A 2 -8.68 -17.08 1.69
N LEU A 3 -8.68 -15.76 1.90
CA LEU A 3 -9.72 -14.85 1.42
C LEU A 3 -9.91 -14.85 -0.11
N GLU A 4 -8.84 -15.08 -0.87
CA GLU A 4 -8.94 -15.19 -2.33
C GLU A 4 -9.50 -16.54 -2.77
N LYS A 5 -9.18 -17.62 -2.05
CA LYS A 5 -9.81 -18.94 -2.27
C LYS A 5 -11.31 -18.91 -1.96
N GLU A 6 -11.70 -18.07 -1.00
CA GLU A 6 -13.10 -17.81 -0.63
C GLU A 6 -13.80 -16.81 -1.56
N GLY A 7 -13.08 -16.24 -2.55
CA GLY A 7 -13.63 -15.28 -3.51
C GLY A 7 -13.94 -13.90 -2.94
N LEU A 8 -13.52 -13.60 -1.70
CA LEU A 8 -13.78 -12.33 -1.02
C LEU A 8 -12.84 -11.21 -1.47
N LEU A 9 -11.66 -11.56 -1.99
CA LEU A 9 -10.74 -10.62 -2.61
C LEU A 9 -9.99 -11.26 -3.77
N HIS A 10 -9.64 -10.47 -4.78
CA HIS A 10 -8.68 -10.90 -5.81
C HIS A 10 -7.36 -10.17 -5.61
N ARG A 11 -6.23 -10.87 -5.71
CA ARG A 11 -4.91 -10.22 -5.56
C ARG A 11 -4.66 -9.11 -6.59
N MET A 12 -5.31 -9.21 -7.75
CA MET A 12 -5.19 -8.19 -8.79
C MET A 12 -6.18 -7.03 -8.62
N ASP A 13 -7.02 -7.05 -7.58
CA ASP A 13 -7.86 -5.92 -7.24
C ASP A 13 -7.00 -4.72 -6.86
N ASP A 14 -7.44 -3.55 -7.31
CA ASP A 14 -6.93 -2.27 -6.85
C ASP A 14 -7.23 -2.11 -5.36
N VAL A 15 -6.24 -1.65 -4.59
CA VAL A 15 -6.38 -1.37 -3.16
C VAL A 15 -7.49 -0.34 -2.93
N GLN A 16 -7.71 0.59 -3.86
CA GLN A 16 -8.79 1.58 -3.78
C GLN A 16 -10.19 0.97 -3.75
N LYS A 17 -10.36 -0.29 -4.18
CA LYS A 17 -11.62 -1.03 -4.02
C LYS A 17 -11.99 -1.24 -2.56
N TYR A 18 -10.99 -1.36 -1.69
CA TYR A 18 -11.15 -1.62 -0.25
C TYR A 18 -10.92 -0.37 0.59
N ILE A 19 -10.04 0.53 0.13
CA ILE A 19 -9.68 1.78 0.81
C ILE A 19 -9.77 2.93 -0.21
N PRO A 20 -10.98 3.46 -0.52
CA PRO A 20 -11.18 4.37 -1.64
C PRO A 20 -10.41 5.70 -1.57
N TRP A 21 -10.08 6.15 -0.36
CA TRP A 21 -9.35 7.39 -0.11
C TRP A 21 -7.83 7.25 -0.19
N LEU A 22 -7.31 6.03 -0.36
CA LEU A 22 -5.89 5.76 -0.40
C LEU A 22 -5.36 5.93 -1.84
N GLU A 23 -4.87 7.13 -2.13
CA GLU A 23 -4.30 7.50 -3.41
C GLU A 23 -2.78 7.52 -3.37
N PHE A 24 -2.15 7.03 -4.44
CA PHE A 24 -0.72 7.05 -4.66
C PHE A 24 -0.39 7.83 -5.91
N ILE A 25 0.72 8.57 -5.90
CA ILE A 25 1.10 9.45 -6.99
C ILE A 25 2.49 9.06 -7.49
N TYR A 26 2.65 8.86 -8.80
CA TYR A 26 3.96 8.70 -9.42
C TYR A 26 4.12 9.77 -10.50
N HIS A 27 5.14 10.62 -10.34
CA HIS A 27 5.42 11.73 -11.27
C HIS A 27 4.22 12.66 -11.52
N GLY A 28 3.41 12.91 -10.49
CA GLY A 28 2.22 13.79 -10.58
C GLY A 28 0.95 13.10 -11.07
N GLU A 29 1.04 11.82 -11.48
CA GLU A 29 -0.10 11.07 -11.98
C GLU A 29 -0.58 10.03 -10.95
N PRO A 30 -1.90 9.96 -10.65
CA PRO A 30 -2.47 8.92 -9.81
C PRO A 30 -2.14 7.52 -10.33
N GLN A 31 -1.69 6.64 -9.44
CA GLN A 31 -1.35 5.25 -9.78
C GLN A 31 -2.28 4.27 -9.08
N LYS A 32 -2.58 3.20 -9.80
CA LYS A 32 -3.27 2.03 -9.26
C LYS A 32 -2.25 1.08 -8.64
N ILE A 33 -2.49 0.68 -7.40
CA ILE A 33 -1.71 -0.35 -6.71
C ILE A 33 -2.63 -1.51 -6.42
N THR A 34 -2.19 -2.71 -6.80
CA THR A 34 -2.91 -3.95 -6.51
C THR A 34 -2.49 -4.54 -5.17
N ILE A 35 -3.37 -5.34 -4.56
CA ILE A 35 -3.03 -6.11 -3.35
C ILE A 35 -1.78 -6.97 -3.59
N ASN A 36 -1.64 -7.56 -4.79
CA ASN A 36 -0.49 -8.36 -5.16
C ASN A 36 0.82 -7.58 -5.08
N GLN A 37 0.82 -6.31 -5.50
CA GLN A 37 2.02 -5.49 -5.50
C GLN A 37 2.46 -5.11 -4.10
N LEU A 38 1.53 -4.87 -3.17
CA LEU A 38 1.86 -4.68 -1.75
C LEU A 38 2.48 -5.97 -1.17
N LEU A 39 1.81 -7.11 -1.34
CA LEU A 39 2.26 -8.40 -0.83
C LEU A 39 3.62 -8.87 -1.38
N HIS A 40 4.01 -8.40 -2.57
CA HIS A 40 5.30 -8.76 -3.18
C HIS A 40 6.30 -7.62 -3.15
N HIS A 41 6.06 -6.57 -2.37
CA HIS A 41 6.99 -5.44 -2.27
C HIS A 41 7.35 -4.82 -3.63
N THR A 42 6.37 -4.75 -4.52
CA THR A 42 6.48 -4.10 -5.84
C THR A 42 5.53 -2.90 -5.97
N SER A 43 5.06 -2.35 -4.85
CA SER A 43 4.15 -1.21 -4.80
C SER A 43 4.78 0.11 -5.29
N GLY A 44 6.11 0.22 -5.23
CA GLY A 44 6.83 1.47 -5.51
C GLY A 44 6.90 2.42 -4.32
N ILE A 45 6.41 2.00 -3.15
CA ILE A 45 6.54 2.72 -1.89
C ILE A 45 7.98 2.56 -1.39
N ALA A 46 8.62 3.69 -1.04
CA ALA A 46 9.98 3.70 -0.54
C ALA A 46 10.10 3.03 0.84
N SER A 47 11.17 2.28 1.06
CA SER A 47 11.49 1.59 2.31
C SER A 47 11.62 2.55 3.51
N ASN A 48 12.06 3.78 3.26
CA ASN A 48 12.21 4.83 4.28
C ASN A 48 10.88 5.28 4.91
N THR A 49 9.73 4.92 4.32
CA THR A 49 8.40 5.21 4.86
C THR A 49 8.14 4.55 6.21
N ILE A 50 8.95 3.54 6.60
CA ILE A 50 8.95 2.97 7.95
C ILE A 50 9.07 4.03 9.06
N THR A 51 9.80 5.12 8.79
CA THR A 51 9.97 6.24 9.73
C THR A 51 8.69 7.03 10.00
N ARG A 52 7.65 6.84 9.16
CA ARG A 52 6.35 7.49 9.29
C ARG A 52 5.35 6.67 10.08
N ILE A 53 5.67 5.41 10.41
CA ILE A 53 4.80 4.54 11.20
C ILE A 53 4.81 5.06 12.65
N PRO A 54 3.68 5.57 13.17
CA PRO A 54 3.62 6.08 14.54
C PRO A 54 3.75 4.95 15.56
N GLU A 55 4.52 5.18 16.63
CA GLU A 55 4.54 4.27 17.76
C GLU A 55 3.23 4.42 18.55
N SER A 56 2.36 3.41 18.49
CA SER A 56 1.10 3.40 19.21
C SER A 56 0.60 1.99 19.46
N LYS A 57 -0.06 1.80 20.61
CA LYS A 57 -0.80 0.57 20.96
C LYS A 57 -2.31 0.80 20.96
N ALA A 58 -2.77 1.98 20.53
CA ALA A 58 -4.19 2.29 20.46
C ALA A 58 -4.87 1.47 19.35
N ASP A 59 -6.17 1.23 19.50
CA ASP A 59 -6.95 0.43 18.54
C ASP A 59 -6.94 1.01 17.11
N ASN A 60 -6.72 2.31 16.97
CA ASN A 60 -6.65 3.02 15.68
C ASN A 60 -5.21 3.14 15.11
N ALA A 61 -4.20 2.51 15.71
CA ALA A 61 -2.80 2.65 15.29
C ALA A 61 -2.57 2.23 13.82
N LEU A 62 -3.25 1.17 13.37
CA LEU A 62 -3.18 0.71 11.98
C LEU A 62 -3.78 1.74 11.01
N GLU A 63 -4.96 2.25 11.32
CA GLU A 63 -5.62 3.27 10.49
C GLU A 63 -4.77 4.54 10.39
N LEU A 64 -4.18 4.98 11.50
CA LEU A 64 -3.28 6.13 11.53
C LEU A 64 -2.04 5.90 10.65
N THR A 65 -1.50 4.68 10.65
CA THR A 65 -0.39 4.29 9.78
C THR A 65 -0.79 4.40 8.31
N VAL A 66 -1.93 3.84 7.90
CA VAL A 66 -2.39 3.90 6.50
C VAL A 66 -2.68 5.35 6.08
N LYS A 67 -3.21 6.19 6.98
CA LYS A 67 -3.42 7.61 6.71
C LYS A 67 -2.13 8.36 6.38
N THR A 68 -0.96 7.91 6.86
CA THR A 68 0.33 8.52 6.50
C THR A 68 0.71 8.32 5.03
N LEU A 69 0.06 7.36 4.35
CA LEU A 69 0.27 7.07 2.93
C LEU A 69 -0.62 7.90 1.99
N GLN A 70 -1.57 8.67 2.53
CA GLN A 70 -2.49 9.43 1.69
C GLN A 70 -1.71 10.45 0.83
N GLY A 71 -1.81 10.32 -0.50
CA GLY A 71 -1.08 11.17 -1.43
C GLY A 71 0.43 10.90 -1.46
N GLN A 72 0.87 9.72 -0.99
CA GLN A 72 2.27 9.35 -0.98
C GLN A 72 2.83 9.33 -2.41
N ALA A 73 3.95 10.04 -2.60
CA ALA A 73 4.74 9.96 -3.81
C ALA A 73 5.47 8.61 -3.85
N LEU A 74 5.33 7.90 -4.95
CA LEU A 74 6.04 6.65 -5.23
C LEU A 74 7.42 6.97 -5.82
N ASP A 75 8.44 6.26 -5.37
CA ASP A 75 9.79 6.38 -5.92
C ASP A 75 9.89 5.68 -7.28
N ARG A 76 8.99 4.71 -7.52
CA ARG A 76 9.01 3.86 -8.70
C ARG A 76 7.59 3.53 -9.15
N LYS A 77 7.46 3.20 -10.43
CA LYS A 77 6.18 2.77 -10.99
C LYS A 77 5.73 1.45 -10.32
N PRO A 78 4.46 1.31 -9.89
CA PRO A 78 3.97 0.04 -9.35
C PRO A 78 4.20 -1.14 -10.30
N GLY A 79 4.70 -2.26 -9.76
CA GLY A 79 5.03 -3.48 -10.49
C GLY A 79 6.37 -3.46 -11.24
N SER A 80 7.09 -2.33 -11.26
CA SER A 80 8.33 -2.21 -12.06
C SER A 80 9.56 -2.86 -11.40
N SER A 81 9.63 -2.87 -10.08
CA SER A 81 10.79 -3.37 -9.33
C SER A 81 10.42 -3.73 -7.89
N PHE A 82 11.27 -4.52 -7.26
CA PHE A 82 11.15 -4.92 -5.87
C PHE A 82 11.81 -3.90 -4.93
N GLU A 83 11.12 -3.55 -3.84
CA GLU A 83 11.65 -2.83 -2.69
C GLU A 83 10.90 -3.20 -1.41
N TYR A 84 11.64 -3.74 -0.44
CA TYR A 84 11.08 -4.06 0.86
C TYR A 84 10.69 -2.79 1.62
N ALA A 85 9.39 -2.50 1.65
CA ALA A 85 8.78 -1.47 2.48
C ALA A 85 7.88 -2.12 3.54
N THR A 86 8.21 -1.91 4.82
CA THR A 86 7.45 -2.48 5.96
C THR A 86 5.97 -2.11 5.91
N ILE A 87 5.66 -0.89 5.45
CA ILE A 87 4.30 -0.37 5.40
C ILE A 87 3.39 -1.05 4.36
N ASN A 88 3.93 -1.96 3.54
CA ASN A 88 3.11 -2.77 2.63
C ASN A 88 2.29 -3.85 3.35
N TYR A 89 2.58 -4.13 4.63
CA TYR A 89 1.94 -5.13 5.47
C TYR A 89 1.30 -4.46 6.70
#